data_AF-A0A255ECA6-F1
#
_entry.id   AF-A0A255ECA6-F1
#
_cell.length_a   1.000
_cell.length_b   1.000
_cell.length_c   1.000
_cell.angle_alpha   90.00
_cell.angle_beta   90.00
_cell.angle_gamma   90.00
#
_symmetry.space_group_name_H-M   'P 1'
#
loop_
_entity.id
_entity.type
_entity.pdbx_description
1 polymer ?
#
loop_
_entity_poly.entity_id
_entity_poly.type
_entity_poly.pdbx_seq_one_letter_code
_entity_poly.pdbx_strand_id
1 'polypeptide(L)'
;MADTIRHHILRGPRLSAQQLHDLLQLRCRVFILEQRIICDEIDGRDLEATTTHLWLSRDGEVVATLRMMEGPDGVRVGRVCTASAERGRGHATKLMSLALEVIGDRPSELHAQEPVIDFYRPFGYAPVGDIYLEEGVRHQTMVRPGAGSGTPAAPVAEAAVERRPSRRVAPEPVGPIVAAADGSALGNPGPAGWAWYIDDDCWASGGWKHATNNRGELQAVLDLLWQTAHVDRPLQVLCDSQYTINALTKWMPGWKRKGWRKKDGKAVLNRDILEQLDRALAGRDVSFSWVKGHAGHDLNEAADARARAAAMAYQQGRDPDPGPGFPDARPAPPVVSVSEADQGELF
;
A
#
# COMPACT_ATOMS: atom_id res chain seq x y z
N MET A 1 43.16 -17.75 13.99
CA MET A 1 42.19 -17.16 14.94
C MET A 1 40.83 -17.76 14.61
N ALA A 2 40.09 -18.25 15.59
CA ALA A 2 38.85 -18.99 15.33
C ALA A 2 37.79 -18.06 14.71
N ASP A 3 37.27 -18.48 13.56
CA ASP A 3 36.27 -17.82 12.70
C ASP A 3 34.90 -17.72 13.41
N THR A 4 34.83 -16.96 14.51
CA THR A 4 33.73 -17.04 15.47
C THR A 4 32.61 -16.06 15.15
N ILE A 5 31.48 -16.59 14.69
CA ILE A 5 30.24 -15.82 14.53
C ILE A 5 29.61 -15.51 15.89
N ARG A 6 29.37 -14.22 16.14
CA ARG A 6 28.56 -13.75 17.27
C ARG A 6 27.13 -13.45 16.80
N HIS A 7 26.14 -13.73 17.63
CA HIS A 7 24.75 -13.33 17.40
C HIS A 7 24.37 -12.22 18.36
N HIS A 8 23.41 -11.40 17.96
CA HIS A 8 22.91 -10.28 18.74
C HIS A 8 21.41 -10.14 18.55
N ILE A 9 20.71 -9.70 19.60
CA ILE A 9 19.26 -9.48 19.61
C ILE A 9 19.00 -8.18 20.37
N LEU A 10 18.43 -7.17 19.71
CA LEU A 10 18.08 -5.90 20.36
C LEU A 10 16.75 -5.36 19.87
N ARG A 11 16.02 -4.71 20.79
CA ARG A 11 14.85 -3.89 20.45
C ARG A 11 15.28 -2.62 19.72
N GLY A 12 14.44 -2.12 18.81
CA GLY A 12 14.70 -0.92 18.00
C GLY A 12 15.26 0.26 18.79
N PRO A 13 14.59 0.73 19.87
CA PRO A 13 15.05 1.86 20.69
C PRO A 13 16.39 1.65 21.41
N ARG A 14 16.92 0.41 21.42
CA ARG A 14 18.18 0.05 22.10
C ARG A 14 19.36 -0.05 21.14
N LEU A 15 19.12 0.09 19.83
CA LEU A 15 20.19 0.16 18.85
C LEU A 15 20.98 1.46 19.03
N SER A 16 22.31 1.34 19.04
CA SER A 16 23.18 2.49 18.82
C SER A 16 23.11 2.94 17.36
N ALA A 17 23.50 4.19 17.10
CA ALA A 17 23.59 4.73 15.74
C ALA A 17 24.48 3.87 14.83
N GLN A 18 25.61 3.37 15.36
CA GLN A 18 26.52 2.50 14.61
C GLN A 18 25.85 1.16 14.25
N GLN A 19 25.17 0.52 15.19
CA GLN A 19 24.47 -0.74 14.93
C GLN A 19 23.36 -0.57 13.89
N LEU A 20 22.55 0.49 14.01
CA LEU A 20 21.51 0.77 13.02
C LEU A 20 22.13 0.99 11.63
N HIS A 21 23.19 1.80 11.55
CA HIS A 21 23.92 2.05 10.32
C HIS A 21 24.41 0.75 9.67
N ASP A 22 25.03 -0.15 10.43
CA ASP A 22 25.62 -1.38 9.89
C ASP A 22 24.56 -2.36 9.40
N LEU A 23 23.42 -2.44 10.11
CA LEU A 23 22.26 -3.23 9.69
C LEU A 23 21.67 -2.68 8.37
N LEU A 24 21.45 -1.37 8.29
CA LEU A 24 20.93 -0.71 7.10
C LEU A 24 21.90 -0.85 5.92
N GLN A 25 23.20 -0.70 6.15
CA GLN A 25 24.22 -0.86 5.12
C GLN A 25 24.18 -2.26 4.50
N LEU A 26 24.06 -3.31 5.32
CA LEU A 26 23.92 -4.68 4.81
C LEU A 26 22.63 -4.85 4.01
N ARG A 27 21.49 -4.38 4.55
CA ARG A 27 20.17 -4.47 3.91
C ARG A 27 20.15 -3.75 2.56
N CYS A 28 20.64 -2.51 2.48
CA CYS A 28 20.74 -1.77 1.23
C CYS A 28 21.67 -2.47 0.22
N ARG A 29 22.80 -3.04 0.66
CA ARG A 29 23.70 -3.78 -0.22
C ARG A 29 23.01 -5.00 -0.83
N VAL A 30 22.24 -5.74 -0.04
CA VAL A 30 21.56 -6.96 -0.51
C VAL A 30 20.29 -6.63 -1.31
N PHE A 31 19.35 -5.88 -0.76
CA PHE A 31 18.06 -5.67 -1.41
C PHE A 31 18.15 -4.66 -2.55
N ILE A 32 18.78 -3.52 -2.33
CA ILE A 32 18.82 -2.44 -3.32
C ILE A 32 19.90 -2.69 -4.37
N LEU A 33 21.15 -2.87 -3.95
CA LEU A 33 22.27 -2.92 -4.90
C LEU A 33 22.37 -4.27 -5.62
N GLU A 34 22.28 -5.37 -4.88
CA GLU A 34 22.46 -6.71 -5.43
C GLU A 34 21.18 -7.24 -6.09
N GLN A 35 20.06 -7.23 -5.36
CA GLN A 35 18.78 -7.75 -5.87
C GLN A 35 18.03 -6.75 -6.76
N ARG A 36 18.46 -5.48 -6.79
CA ARG A 36 17.81 -4.41 -7.57
C ARG A 36 16.34 -4.22 -7.24
N ILE A 37 15.99 -4.48 -5.98
CA ILE A 37 14.65 -4.23 -5.46
C ILE A 37 14.55 -2.72 -5.21
N ILE A 38 13.63 -2.07 -5.90
CA ILE A 38 13.32 -0.66 -5.68
C ILE A 38 12.25 -0.64 -4.59
N CYS A 39 12.64 -0.32 -3.37
CA CYS A 39 11.75 -0.28 -2.22
C CYS A 39 12.18 0.78 -1.22
N ASP A 40 11.28 1.16 -0.31
CA ASP A 40 11.63 1.94 0.86
C ASP A 40 12.28 1.05 1.92
N GLU A 41 13.60 0.89 1.82
CA GLU A 41 14.35 0.07 2.75
C GLU A 41 14.36 0.67 4.17
N ILE A 42 14.29 2.00 4.28
CA ILE A 42 14.31 2.75 5.55
C ILE A 42 12.90 3.24 5.85
N ASP A 43 12.01 2.29 6.09
CA ASP A 43 10.56 2.47 6.27
C ASP A 43 10.14 3.12 7.61
N GLY A 44 11.08 3.68 8.37
CA GLY A 44 10.83 4.31 9.67
C GLY A 44 10.56 3.34 10.83
N ARG A 45 10.48 2.03 10.58
CA ARG A 45 10.04 1.05 11.58
C ARG A 45 11.15 0.47 12.44
N ASP A 46 12.40 0.70 12.05
CA ASP A 46 13.57 0.07 12.67
C ASP A 46 13.77 0.44 14.14
N LEU A 47 13.28 1.61 14.56
CA LEU A 47 13.41 2.13 15.92
C LEU A 47 12.12 2.02 16.74
N GLU A 48 11.05 1.43 16.20
CA GLU A 48 9.81 1.18 16.94
C GLU A 48 10.05 0.24 18.14
N ALA A 49 9.34 0.46 19.24
CA ALA A 49 9.43 -0.39 20.43
C ALA A 49 9.00 -1.85 20.17
N THR A 50 8.09 -2.04 19.21
CA THR A 50 7.60 -3.34 18.73
C THR A 50 8.56 -4.04 17.77
N THR A 51 9.64 -3.37 17.35
CA THR A 51 10.64 -3.92 16.44
C THR A 51 11.80 -4.54 17.21
N THR A 52 12.19 -5.75 16.80
CA THR A 52 13.38 -6.47 17.28
C THR A 52 14.29 -6.81 16.11
N HIS A 53 15.57 -6.52 16.23
CA HIS A 53 16.59 -6.85 15.25
C HIS A 53 17.44 -8.02 15.74
N LEU A 54 17.66 -8.99 14.85
CA LEU A 54 18.59 -10.09 15.06
C LEU A 54 19.67 -10.00 13.99
N TRP A 55 20.92 -10.12 14.40
CA TRP A 55 22.02 -10.15 13.43
C TRP A 55 23.18 -11.01 13.89
N LEU A 56 23.96 -11.44 12.90
CA LEU A 56 25.21 -12.15 13.07
C LEU A 56 26.35 -11.22 12.70
N SER A 57 27.44 -11.27 13.47
CA SER A 57 28.66 -10.52 13.17
C SER A 57 29.89 -11.40 13.15
N ARG A 58 30.80 -11.13 12.21
CA ARG A 58 32.15 -11.71 12.09
C ARG A 58 33.17 -10.58 12.13
N ASP A 59 34.16 -10.67 13.01
CA ASP A 59 35.23 -9.67 13.13
C ASP A 59 34.74 -8.21 13.27
N GLY A 60 33.57 -8.04 13.90
CA GLY A 60 32.92 -6.75 14.10
C GLY A 60 31.96 -6.32 12.98
N GLU A 61 31.98 -6.99 11.83
CA GLU A 61 31.11 -6.67 10.69
C GLU A 61 29.80 -7.47 10.73
N VAL A 62 28.68 -6.83 10.35
CA VAL A 62 27.38 -7.50 10.22
C VAL A 62 27.37 -8.33 8.94
N VAL A 63 27.17 -9.65 9.09
CA VAL A 63 27.20 -10.60 7.96
C VAL A 63 25.84 -11.16 7.58
N ALA A 64 24.87 -11.13 8.49
CA ALA A 64 23.49 -11.53 8.24
C ALA A 64 22.55 -10.85 9.23
N THR A 65 21.33 -10.56 8.82
CA THR A 65 20.31 -9.97 9.72
C THR A 65 18.89 -10.39 9.34
N LEU A 66 17.99 -10.28 10.30
CA LEU A 66 16.55 -10.21 10.10
C LEU A 66 15.93 -9.22 11.07
N ARG A 67 14.71 -8.78 10.74
CA ARG A 67 13.89 -7.90 11.56
C ARG A 67 12.58 -8.60 11.91
N MET A 68 12.15 -8.46 13.16
CA MET A 68 10.85 -8.91 13.63
C MET A 68 10.04 -7.72 14.11
N MET A 69 8.76 -7.70 13.76
CA MET A 69 7.83 -6.64 14.17
C MET A 69 6.64 -7.29 14.84
N GLU A 70 6.36 -6.88 16.07
CA GLU A 70 5.19 -7.34 16.83
C GLU A 70 3.95 -6.58 16.38
N GLY A 71 2.87 -7.32 16.11
CA GLY A 71 1.55 -6.81 15.75
C GLY A 71 0.44 -7.57 16.49
N PRO A 72 -0.82 -7.18 16.29
CA PRO A 72 -1.97 -7.80 16.96
C PRO A 72 -2.13 -9.29 16.62
N ASP A 73 -1.85 -9.67 15.37
CA ASP A 73 -2.02 -11.04 14.86
C ASP A 73 -0.79 -11.94 15.03
N GLY A 74 0.29 -11.42 15.63
CA GLY A 74 1.53 -12.16 15.85
C GLY A 74 2.79 -11.39 15.49
N VAL A 75 3.84 -12.13 15.14
CA VAL A 75 5.16 -11.56 14.80
C VAL A 75 5.40 -11.64 13.30
N ARG A 76 5.65 -10.51 12.66
CA ARG A 76 6.07 -10.48 11.26
C ARG A 76 7.59 -10.51 11.16
N VAL A 77 8.13 -11.54 10.50
CA VAL A 77 9.56 -11.68 10.19
C VAL A 77 9.82 -11.12 8.79
N GLY A 78 10.82 -10.26 8.67
CA GLY A 78 11.19 -9.62 7.41
C GLY A 78 12.68 -9.25 7.37
N ARG A 79 13.09 -8.65 6.24
CA ARG A 79 14.48 -8.21 6.00
C ARG A 79 15.52 -9.29 6.24
N VAL A 80 15.17 -10.55 5.99
CA VAL A 80 16.08 -11.70 6.12
C VAL A 80 17.11 -11.61 5.01
N CYS A 81 18.36 -11.35 5.35
CA CYS A 81 19.43 -11.25 4.37
C CYS A 81 20.76 -11.76 4.91
N THR A 82 21.64 -12.18 4.00
CA THR A 82 23.01 -12.61 4.30
C THR A 82 23.93 -12.01 3.23
N ALA A 83 25.05 -11.42 3.69
CA ALA A 83 26.07 -10.87 2.82
C ALA A 83 26.53 -11.92 1.80
N SER A 84 26.71 -11.54 0.53
CA SER A 84 27.00 -12.49 -0.55
C SER A 84 28.21 -13.39 -0.27
N ALA A 85 29.28 -12.86 0.34
CA ALA A 85 30.49 -13.62 0.69
C ALA A 85 30.29 -14.65 1.83
N GLU A 86 29.17 -14.54 2.55
CA GLU A 86 28.86 -15.32 3.75
C GLU A 86 27.72 -16.33 3.50
N ARG A 87 27.18 -16.39 2.28
CA ARG A 87 26.14 -17.35 1.88
C ARG A 87 26.67 -18.78 1.85
N GLY A 88 25.77 -19.74 2.03
CA GLY A 88 26.12 -21.18 2.09
C GLY A 88 26.73 -21.63 3.42
N ARG A 89 26.86 -20.73 4.42
CA ARG A 89 27.45 -21.02 5.73
C ARG A 89 26.42 -21.27 6.85
N GLY A 90 25.13 -21.36 6.51
CA GLY A 90 24.05 -21.63 7.47
C GLY A 90 23.58 -20.42 8.31
N HIS A 91 24.02 -19.20 7.98
CA HIS A 91 23.66 -17.98 8.73
C HIS A 91 22.16 -17.69 8.77
N ALA A 92 21.47 -17.81 7.62
CA ALA A 92 20.02 -17.62 7.55
C ALA A 92 19.28 -18.65 8.41
N THR A 93 19.72 -19.91 8.40
CA THR A 93 19.18 -20.96 9.26
C THR A 93 19.34 -20.62 10.73
N LYS A 94 20.54 -20.19 11.14
CA LYS A 94 20.82 -19.77 12.52
C LYS A 94 19.98 -18.59 12.96
N LEU A 95 19.80 -17.58 12.09
CA LEU A 95 18.94 -16.43 12.38
C LEU A 95 17.49 -16.83 12.55
N MET A 96 16.95 -17.69 11.66
CA MET A 96 15.57 -18.17 11.79
C MET A 96 15.37 -18.99 13.07
N SER A 97 16.32 -19.84 13.46
CA SER A 97 16.27 -20.55 14.74
C SER A 97 16.21 -19.58 15.93
N LEU A 98 17.10 -18.57 15.96
CA LEU A 98 17.08 -17.54 17.01
C LEU A 98 15.78 -16.73 17.01
N ALA A 99 15.23 -16.42 15.84
CA ALA A 99 13.95 -15.72 15.72
C ALA A 99 12.83 -16.56 16.33
N LEU A 100 12.78 -17.86 16.04
CA LEU A 100 11.78 -18.76 16.62
C LEU A 100 11.92 -18.92 18.14
N GLU A 101 13.14 -18.88 18.68
CA GLU A 101 13.36 -18.84 20.13
C GLU A 101 12.74 -17.58 20.76
N VAL A 102 12.85 -16.43 20.08
CA VAL A 102 12.23 -15.17 20.54
C VAL A 102 10.71 -15.17 20.34
N ILE A 103 10.22 -15.71 19.23
CA ILE A 103 8.79 -15.78 18.91
C ILE A 103 8.08 -16.73 19.89
N GLY A 104 8.68 -17.88 20.17
CA GLY A 104 8.11 -18.94 20.99
C GLY A 104 6.84 -19.53 20.36
N ASP A 105 5.80 -19.67 21.18
CA ASP A 105 4.52 -20.27 20.78
C ASP A 105 3.57 -19.30 20.08
N ARG A 106 3.99 -18.04 19.88
CA ARG A 106 3.18 -17.03 19.19
C ARG A 106 3.06 -17.33 17.69
N PRO A 107 1.93 -16.99 17.05
CA PRO A 107 1.83 -17.01 15.60
C PRO A 107 2.84 -16.05 14.98
N SER A 108 3.32 -16.40 13.80
CA SER A 108 4.24 -15.54 13.04
C SER A 108 4.04 -15.71 11.54
N GLU A 109 4.33 -14.64 10.81
CA GLU A 109 4.23 -14.61 9.35
C GLU A 109 5.48 -14.02 8.71
N LEU A 110 5.70 -14.34 7.43
CA LEU A 110 6.74 -13.74 6.60
C LEU A 110 6.30 -13.70 5.15
N HIS A 111 6.91 -12.80 4.38
CA HIS A 111 6.74 -12.75 2.93
C HIS A 111 8.00 -13.35 2.30
N ALA A 112 7.91 -14.59 1.81
CA ALA A 112 9.03 -15.28 1.20
C ALA A 112 9.08 -14.99 -0.30
N GLN A 113 10.25 -14.62 -0.84
CA GLN A 113 10.44 -14.62 -2.28
C GLN A 113 10.25 -16.05 -2.83
N GLU A 114 9.61 -16.20 -3.98
CA GLU A 114 9.27 -17.49 -4.59
C GLU A 114 10.44 -18.49 -4.63
N PRO A 115 11.69 -18.09 -4.98
CA PRO A 115 12.81 -19.03 -5.04
C PRO A 115 13.26 -19.62 -3.69
N VAL A 116 12.81 -19.05 -2.57
CA VAL A 116 13.23 -19.45 -1.21
C VAL A 116 12.06 -19.86 -0.31
N ILE A 117 10.88 -20.10 -0.86
CA ILE A 117 9.72 -20.60 -0.10
C ILE A 117 10.08 -21.89 0.66
N ASP A 118 10.72 -22.85 -0.02
CA ASP A 118 11.02 -24.15 0.58
C ASP A 118 12.09 -24.08 1.68
N PHE A 119 12.87 -23.00 1.73
CA PHE A 119 13.80 -22.74 2.83
C PHE A 119 13.06 -22.51 4.16
N TYR A 120 11.85 -21.95 4.13
CA TYR A 120 11.11 -21.61 5.35
C TYR A 120 10.28 -22.78 5.91
N ARG A 121 9.97 -23.79 5.08
CA ARG A 121 9.16 -24.96 5.49
C ARG A 121 9.69 -25.70 6.73
N PRO A 122 11.01 -25.98 6.87
CA PRO A 122 11.54 -26.66 8.06
C PRO A 122 11.35 -25.90 9.37
N PHE A 123 11.09 -24.59 9.31
CA PHE A 123 10.83 -23.73 10.46
C PHE A 123 9.34 -23.71 10.87
N GLY A 124 8.50 -24.55 10.24
CA GLY A 124 7.08 -24.64 10.53
C GLY A 124 6.21 -23.62 9.77
N TYR A 125 6.78 -22.91 8.81
CA TYR A 125 6.02 -22.00 7.93
C TYR A 125 5.38 -22.77 6.77
N ALA A 126 4.10 -22.51 6.54
CA ALA A 126 3.35 -23.04 5.41
C ALA A 126 2.92 -21.89 4.49
N PRO A 127 2.95 -22.08 3.15
CA PRO A 127 2.48 -21.07 2.22
C PRO A 127 0.97 -20.86 2.38
N VAL A 128 0.54 -19.60 2.32
CA VAL A 128 -0.87 -19.19 2.36
C VAL A 128 -1.14 -18.26 1.19
N GLY A 129 -2.26 -18.49 0.51
CA GLY A 129 -2.67 -17.73 -0.66
C GLY A 129 -1.78 -17.99 -1.88
N ASP A 130 -1.98 -17.18 -2.91
CA ASP A 130 -1.24 -17.27 -4.17
C ASP A 130 0.09 -16.49 -4.11
N ILE A 131 0.98 -16.80 -5.05
CA ILE A 131 2.18 -15.99 -5.29
C ILE A 131 1.76 -14.61 -5.83
N TYR A 132 2.24 -13.54 -5.21
CA TYR A 132 1.99 -12.14 -5.58
C TYR A 132 3.30 -11.41 -5.91
N LEU A 133 3.20 -10.20 -6.45
CA LEU A 133 4.35 -9.32 -6.67
C LEU A 133 4.44 -8.32 -5.53
N GLU A 134 5.61 -8.20 -4.91
CA GLU A 134 5.96 -7.20 -3.90
C GLU A 134 7.29 -6.59 -4.32
N GLU A 135 7.32 -5.27 -4.53
CA GLU A 135 8.50 -4.52 -5.01
C GLU A 135 9.12 -5.11 -6.30
N GLY A 136 8.26 -5.64 -7.19
CA GLY A 136 8.66 -6.26 -8.46
C GLY A 136 9.19 -7.69 -8.35
N VAL A 137 9.21 -8.28 -7.14
CA VAL A 137 9.67 -9.65 -6.91
C VAL A 137 8.49 -10.55 -6.51
N ARG A 138 8.46 -11.77 -7.06
CA ARG A 138 7.44 -12.76 -6.73
C ARG A 138 7.62 -13.23 -5.29
N HIS A 139 6.59 -13.06 -4.47
CA HIS A 139 6.54 -13.44 -3.07
C HIS A 139 5.32 -14.32 -2.79
N GLN A 140 5.38 -15.07 -1.71
CA GLN A 140 4.23 -15.76 -1.13
C GLN A 140 4.24 -15.55 0.37
N THR A 141 3.06 -15.27 0.93
CA THR A 141 2.88 -15.20 2.38
C THR A 141 3.07 -16.59 2.94
N MET A 142 3.86 -16.70 4.00
CA MET A 142 4.01 -17.92 4.75
C MET A 142 3.68 -17.67 6.21
N VAL A 143 2.87 -18.55 6.80
CA VAL A 143 2.43 -18.42 8.18
C VAL A 143 2.90 -19.63 8.99
N ARG A 144 3.25 -19.38 10.25
CA ARG A 144 3.47 -20.38 11.28
C ARG A 144 2.41 -20.15 12.36
N PRO A 145 1.49 -21.11 12.58
CA PRO A 145 0.44 -20.97 13.60
C PRO A 145 1.06 -20.98 15.01
N GLY A 146 0.38 -20.35 15.97
CA GLY A 146 0.75 -20.43 17.37
C GLY A 146 0.33 -21.77 18.00
N ALA A 147 0.97 -22.17 19.11
CA ALA A 147 0.55 -23.36 19.84
C ALA A 147 -0.78 -23.09 20.56
N GLY A 148 -1.90 -23.49 19.93
CA GLY A 148 -3.25 -23.35 20.49
C GLY A 148 -4.33 -22.91 19.49
N SER A 149 -3.97 -22.49 18.27
CA SER A 149 -4.94 -22.07 17.24
C SER A 149 -5.31 -23.23 16.30
N GLY A 150 -6.32 -24.01 16.66
CA GLY A 150 -7.12 -24.75 15.68
C GLY A 150 -8.02 -23.75 14.93
N THR A 151 -7.96 -23.76 13.59
CA THR A 151 -8.78 -23.04 12.60
C THR A 151 -9.06 -21.55 12.87
N PRO A 152 -8.65 -20.61 11.99
CA PRO A 152 -8.94 -19.20 12.19
C PRO A 152 -10.45 -18.92 12.04
N ALA A 153 -11.04 -18.38 13.11
CA ALA A 153 -12.34 -17.72 13.08
C ALA A 153 -12.18 -16.29 12.53
N ALA A 154 -13.22 -15.83 11.83
CA ALA A 154 -13.35 -14.52 11.20
C ALA A 154 -13.03 -13.33 12.12
N PRO A 155 -12.59 -12.18 11.58
CA PRO A 155 -12.22 -11.03 12.39
C PRO A 155 -13.46 -10.38 13.02
N VAL A 156 -13.34 -10.02 14.30
CA VAL A 156 -14.31 -9.23 15.05
C VAL A 156 -13.78 -7.79 15.11
N ALA A 157 -14.65 -6.82 14.78
CA ALA A 157 -14.36 -5.40 14.77
C ALA A 157 -14.00 -4.85 16.16
N GLU A 158 -12.99 -3.99 16.24
CA GLU A 158 -12.54 -3.35 17.48
C GLU A 158 -13.12 -1.93 17.63
N ALA A 159 -13.50 -1.58 18.85
CA ALA A 159 -14.23 -0.37 19.22
C ALA A 159 -13.30 0.83 19.49
N ALA A 160 -13.75 2.01 19.07
CA ALA A 160 -13.08 3.29 19.26
C ALA A 160 -12.99 3.72 20.74
N VAL A 161 -11.85 4.29 21.12
CA VAL A 161 -11.70 5.10 22.34
C VAL A 161 -11.17 6.48 21.93
N GLU A 162 -12.02 7.50 22.10
CA GLU A 162 -11.71 8.91 21.88
C GLU A 162 -10.63 9.44 22.84
N ARG A 163 -9.73 10.30 22.33
CA ARG A 163 -9.07 11.35 23.12
C ARG A 163 -8.82 12.60 22.26
N ARG A 164 -9.16 13.78 22.80
CA ARG A 164 -8.86 15.13 22.27
C ARG A 164 -8.21 15.99 23.38
N PRO A 165 -7.53 17.12 23.09
CA PRO A 165 -6.16 17.19 22.60
C PRO A 165 -5.23 18.06 23.50
N SER A 166 -3.93 18.08 23.23
CA SER A 166 -3.09 19.24 23.58
C SER A 166 -2.24 19.65 22.37
N ARG A 167 -2.40 20.91 21.98
CA ARG A 167 -1.86 21.53 20.77
C ARG A 167 -0.35 21.74 20.92
N ARG A 168 0.44 20.96 20.18
CA ARG A 168 1.75 21.39 19.68
C ARG A 168 1.59 21.63 18.19
N VAL A 169 2.02 22.79 17.72
CA VAL A 169 2.12 23.07 16.28
C VAL A 169 3.19 22.12 15.74
N ALA A 170 2.75 21.12 14.97
CA ALA A 170 3.63 20.17 14.30
C ALA A 170 4.37 20.88 13.15
N PRO A 171 5.63 20.52 12.86
CA PRO A 171 6.26 20.95 11.62
C PRO A 171 5.48 20.40 10.41
N GLU A 172 5.31 21.23 9.38
CA GLU A 172 4.65 20.88 8.12
C GLU A 172 5.18 19.53 7.57
N PRO A 173 4.33 18.59 7.14
CA PRO A 173 4.77 17.26 6.72
C PRO A 173 5.64 17.34 5.45
N VAL A 174 6.91 16.97 5.56
CA VAL A 174 7.91 17.02 4.48
C VAL A 174 7.93 15.73 3.65
N GLY A 175 6.76 15.27 3.21
CA GLY A 175 6.60 14.04 2.43
C GLY A 175 5.50 14.14 1.36
N PRO A 176 5.36 13.15 0.46
CA PRO A 176 4.23 13.11 -0.45
C PRO A 176 2.91 13.09 0.33
N ILE A 177 1.87 13.70 -0.23
CA ILE A 177 0.51 13.42 0.20
C ILE A 177 0.18 12.01 -0.31
N VAL A 178 -0.21 11.10 0.58
CA VAL A 178 -0.63 9.75 0.21
C VAL A 178 -2.14 9.68 0.35
N ALA A 179 -2.83 9.37 -0.74
CA ALA A 179 -4.28 9.25 -0.77
C ALA A 179 -4.68 7.96 -1.50
N ALA A 180 -5.73 7.28 -1.04
CA ALA A 180 -6.40 6.28 -1.84
C ALA A 180 -7.57 6.91 -2.61
N ALA A 181 -7.87 6.37 -3.79
CA ALA A 181 -8.98 6.80 -4.62
C ALA A 181 -9.70 5.57 -5.18
N ASP A 182 -11.01 5.50 -4.96
CA ASP A 182 -11.84 4.36 -5.34
C ASP A 182 -13.22 4.77 -5.87
N GLY A 183 -13.84 3.88 -6.63
CA GLY A 183 -15.18 4.01 -7.19
C GLY A 183 -16.02 2.76 -6.97
N SER A 184 -17.31 2.96 -6.72
CA SER A 184 -18.27 1.88 -6.49
C SER A 184 -19.53 2.08 -7.33
N ALA A 185 -20.08 1.00 -7.89
CA ALA A 185 -21.36 1.03 -8.62
C ALA A 185 -22.31 -0.10 -8.18
N LEU A 186 -23.55 0.25 -7.84
CA LEU A 186 -24.61 -0.68 -7.47
C LEU A 186 -25.39 -1.12 -8.72
N GLY A 187 -24.74 -1.99 -9.50
CA GLY A 187 -25.11 -2.26 -10.90
C GLY A 187 -24.25 -1.41 -11.84
N ASN A 188 -23.82 -1.97 -12.96
CA ASN A 188 -22.81 -1.35 -13.84
C ASN A 188 -23.30 -1.33 -15.30
N PRO A 189 -24.06 -0.30 -15.74
CA PRO A 189 -24.29 0.98 -15.05
C PRO A 189 -25.44 0.96 -14.01
N GLY A 190 -25.36 1.85 -13.02
CA GLY A 190 -26.29 1.95 -11.89
C GLY A 190 -25.94 3.13 -10.97
N PRO A 191 -26.61 3.30 -9.81
CA PRO A 191 -26.18 4.27 -8.81
C PRO A 191 -24.71 4.05 -8.46
N ALA A 192 -23.89 5.09 -8.59
CA ALA A 192 -22.46 4.97 -8.44
C ALA A 192 -21.91 6.09 -7.57
N GLY A 193 -20.85 5.78 -6.85
CA GLY A 193 -20.13 6.69 -5.98
C GLY A 193 -18.64 6.66 -6.25
N TRP A 194 -17.97 7.70 -5.80
CA TRP A 194 -16.53 7.86 -5.83
C TRP A 194 -16.09 8.43 -4.48
N ALA A 195 -14.88 8.10 -4.06
CA ALA A 195 -14.26 8.72 -2.91
C ALA A 195 -12.74 8.70 -3.01
N TRP A 196 -12.12 9.70 -2.42
CA TRP A 196 -10.70 9.66 -2.09
C TRP A 196 -10.53 9.87 -0.59
N TYR A 197 -9.47 9.30 -0.04
CA TYR A 197 -9.21 9.27 1.40
C TYR A 197 -7.72 9.45 1.70
N ILE A 198 -7.39 10.41 2.58
CA ILE A 198 -6.05 10.59 3.15
C ILE A 198 -6.09 10.18 4.63
N ASP A 199 -7.02 10.76 5.39
CA ASP A 199 -7.32 10.44 6.79
C ASP A 199 -8.78 10.83 7.11
N ASP A 200 -9.22 10.59 8.35
CA ASP A 200 -10.61 10.83 8.77
C ASP A 200 -11.04 12.30 8.76
N ASP A 201 -10.07 13.23 8.82
CA ASP A 201 -10.30 14.68 8.73
C ASP A 201 -10.14 15.21 7.30
N CYS A 202 -9.59 14.39 6.38
CA CYS A 202 -9.25 14.79 5.02
C CYS A 202 -9.65 13.71 4.00
N TRP A 203 -10.92 13.75 3.58
CA TRP A 203 -11.49 12.88 2.56
C TRP A 203 -12.64 13.58 1.86
N ALA A 204 -13.00 13.12 0.65
CA ALA A 204 -14.22 13.55 0.00
C ALA A 204 -14.90 12.40 -0.74
N SER A 205 -16.21 12.51 -0.91
CA SER A 205 -17.00 11.56 -1.68
C SER A 205 -18.11 12.23 -2.48
N GLY A 206 -18.61 11.54 -3.48
CA GLY A 206 -19.71 11.98 -4.30
C GLY A 206 -20.21 10.86 -5.20
N GLY A 207 -21.02 11.18 -6.20
CA GLY A 207 -21.54 10.15 -7.10
C GLY A 207 -22.63 10.63 -8.04
N TRP A 208 -23.34 9.67 -8.63
CA TRP A 208 -24.44 9.87 -9.55
C TRP A 208 -25.54 8.83 -9.33
N LYS A 209 -26.76 9.17 -9.71
CA LYS A 209 -27.89 8.22 -9.79
C LYS A 209 -27.65 7.10 -10.81
N HIS A 210 -26.82 7.35 -11.84
CA HIS A 210 -26.55 6.39 -12.89
C HIS A 210 -25.17 6.64 -13.53
N ALA A 211 -24.21 5.76 -13.28
CA ALA A 211 -22.86 5.77 -13.84
C ALA A 211 -22.20 4.37 -13.70
N THR A 212 -20.94 4.23 -14.09
CA THR A 212 -20.17 2.97 -14.03
C THR A 212 -19.09 3.01 -12.95
N ASN A 213 -18.57 1.85 -12.55
CA ASN A 213 -17.47 1.75 -11.58
C ASN A 213 -16.24 2.55 -12.03
N ASN A 214 -15.81 2.30 -13.28
CA ASN A 214 -14.66 2.96 -13.90
C ASN A 214 -14.80 4.50 -13.92
N ARG A 215 -16.03 5.01 -14.06
CA ARG A 215 -16.27 6.45 -14.01
C ARG A 215 -16.08 7.00 -12.59
N GLY A 216 -16.54 6.26 -11.58
CA GLY A 216 -16.31 6.58 -10.17
C GLY A 216 -14.82 6.60 -9.82
N GLU A 217 -14.08 5.57 -10.21
CA GLU A 217 -12.63 5.47 -9.96
C GLU A 217 -11.85 6.64 -10.57
N LEU A 218 -12.15 7.00 -11.83
CA LEU A 218 -11.51 8.15 -12.48
C LEU A 218 -11.90 9.50 -11.82
N GLN A 219 -13.15 9.63 -11.37
CA GLN A 219 -13.63 10.85 -10.73
C GLN A 219 -13.03 11.06 -9.36
N ALA A 220 -12.81 9.99 -8.58
CA ALA A 220 -12.12 10.07 -7.29
C ALA A 220 -10.72 10.69 -7.46
N VAL A 221 -9.96 10.23 -8.45
CA VAL A 221 -8.64 10.80 -8.78
C VAL A 221 -8.77 12.25 -9.24
N LEU A 222 -9.75 12.56 -10.09
CA LEU A 222 -9.93 13.92 -10.62
C LEU A 222 -10.23 14.93 -9.52
N ASP A 223 -11.15 14.57 -8.62
CA ASP A 223 -11.54 15.42 -7.50
C ASP A 223 -10.37 15.65 -6.55
N LEU A 224 -9.62 14.60 -6.19
CA LEU A 224 -8.39 14.70 -5.41
C LEU A 224 -7.37 15.67 -6.05
N LEU A 225 -7.18 15.59 -7.37
CA LEU A 225 -6.24 16.46 -8.07
C LEU A 225 -6.70 17.92 -8.06
N TRP A 226 -8.00 18.19 -8.12
CA TRP A 226 -8.53 19.55 -7.99
C TRP A 226 -8.41 20.09 -6.58
N GLN A 227 -8.77 19.28 -5.57
CA GLN A 227 -8.73 19.70 -4.17
C GLN A 227 -7.31 19.92 -3.65
N THR A 228 -6.31 19.29 -4.28
CA THR A 228 -4.88 19.48 -3.95
C THR A 228 -4.16 20.43 -4.90
N ALA A 229 -4.86 21.10 -5.83
CA ALA A 229 -4.23 21.90 -6.89
C ALA A 229 -3.43 23.11 -6.38
N HIS A 230 -3.78 23.65 -5.20
CA HIS A 230 -3.06 24.76 -4.56
C HIS A 230 -1.82 24.31 -3.78
N VAL A 231 -1.59 23.00 -3.66
CA VAL A 231 -0.49 22.44 -2.88
C VAL A 231 0.65 21.98 -3.80
N ASP A 232 1.83 22.55 -3.60
CA ASP A 232 3.05 22.16 -4.29
C ASP A 232 3.79 21.06 -3.50
N ARG A 233 3.14 19.88 -3.42
CA ARG A 233 3.71 18.67 -2.82
C ARG A 233 3.48 17.47 -3.75
N PRO A 234 4.42 16.51 -3.80
CA PRO A 234 4.18 15.26 -4.51
C PRO A 234 2.93 14.55 -4.00
N LEU A 235 2.17 13.96 -4.91
CA LEU A 235 0.95 13.20 -4.59
C LEU A 235 1.16 11.73 -5.00
N GLN A 236 0.99 10.82 -4.06
CA GLN A 236 0.92 9.38 -4.32
C GLN A 236 -0.52 8.93 -4.20
N VAL A 237 -1.08 8.43 -5.30
CA VAL A 237 -2.46 7.96 -5.37
C VAL A 237 -2.47 6.43 -5.41
N LEU A 238 -3.08 5.82 -4.39
CA LEU A 238 -3.35 4.38 -4.32
C LEU A 238 -4.69 4.09 -5.02
N CYS A 239 -4.69 3.17 -5.97
CA CYS A 239 -5.91 2.71 -6.64
C CYS A 239 -5.86 1.19 -6.80
N ASP A 240 -6.98 0.50 -6.63
CA ASP A 240 -7.12 -0.89 -7.04
C ASP A 240 -7.53 -1.07 -8.51
N SER A 241 -8.00 0.02 -9.13
CA SER A 241 -8.33 0.07 -10.54
C SER A 241 -7.10 0.04 -11.45
N GLN A 242 -6.88 -1.11 -12.07
CA GLN A 242 -5.94 -1.23 -13.19
C GLN A 242 -6.37 -0.38 -14.39
N TYR A 243 -7.68 -0.16 -14.59
CA TYR A 243 -8.17 0.68 -15.68
C TYR A 243 -7.70 2.12 -15.50
N THR A 244 -7.93 2.71 -14.32
CA THR A 244 -7.52 4.09 -13.98
C THR A 244 -6.01 4.25 -14.11
N ILE A 245 -5.23 3.38 -13.49
CA ILE A 245 -3.76 3.46 -13.54
C ILE A 245 -3.26 3.36 -14.98
N ASN A 246 -3.72 2.37 -15.75
CA ASN A 246 -3.24 2.20 -17.13
C ASN A 246 -3.73 3.33 -18.05
N ALA A 247 -4.94 3.86 -17.83
CA ALA A 247 -5.46 5.00 -18.57
C ALA A 247 -4.55 6.21 -18.38
N LEU A 248 -4.23 6.56 -17.13
CA LEU A 248 -3.44 7.74 -16.78
C LEU A 248 -1.95 7.60 -17.13
N THR A 249 -1.37 6.40 -16.99
CA THR A 249 0.09 6.21 -17.13
C THR A 249 0.53 5.67 -18.48
N LYS A 250 -0.28 4.84 -19.14
CA LYS A 250 0.14 4.10 -20.35
C LYS A 250 -0.64 4.49 -21.61
N TRP A 251 -1.96 4.64 -21.50
CA TRP A 251 -2.84 4.70 -22.68
C TRP A 251 -3.12 6.13 -23.13
N MET A 252 -3.36 7.07 -22.21
CA MET A 252 -3.73 8.45 -22.51
C MET A 252 -2.77 9.16 -23.48
N PRO A 253 -1.42 9.04 -23.36
CA PRO A 253 -0.51 9.63 -24.34
C PRO A 253 -0.71 9.10 -25.77
N GLY A 254 -1.11 7.83 -25.91
CA GLY A 254 -1.45 7.21 -27.18
C GLY A 254 -2.80 7.66 -27.74
N TRP A 255 -3.81 7.77 -26.86
CA TRP A 255 -5.14 8.25 -27.23
C TRP A 255 -5.13 9.70 -27.69
N LYS A 256 -4.40 10.59 -26.99
CA LYS A 256 -4.23 12.00 -27.38
C LYS A 256 -3.67 12.13 -28.80
N ARG A 257 -2.64 11.36 -29.13
CA ARG A 257 -2.05 11.33 -30.49
C ARG A 257 -3.01 10.83 -31.58
N LYS A 258 -4.03 10.07 -31.21
CA LYS A 258 -5.06 9.52 -32.11
C LYS A 258 -6.38 10.29 -32.06
N GLY A 259 -6.41 11.50 -31.50
CA GLY A 259 -7.63 12.28 -31.37
C GLY A 259 -8.68 11.61 -30.47
N TRP A 260 -8.23 10.99 -29.38
CA TRP A 260 -9.06 10.25 -28.41
C TRP A 260 -9.80 9.05 -28.99
N ARG A 261 -9.09 8.26 -29.80
CA ARG A 261 -9.56 6.98 -30.36
C ARG A 261 -8.68 5.81 -29.94
N LYS A 262 -9.31 4.67 -29.72
CA LYS A 262 -8.66 3.38 -29.45
C LYS A 262 -8.03 2.82 -30.74
N LYS A 263 -7.23 1.75 -30.60
CA LYS A 263 -6.53 1.10 -31.74
C LYS A 263 -7.51 0.52 -32.78
N ASP A 264 -8.70 0.11 -32.32
CA ASP A 264 -9.81 -0.39 -33.14
C ASP A 264 -10.66 0.73 -33.78
N GLY A 265 -10.29 2.00 -33.60
CA GLY A 265 -10.99 3.17 -34.16
C GLY A 265 -12.19 3.66 -33.33
N LYS A 266 -12.61 2.89 -32.32
CA LYS A 266 -13.70 3.27 -31.41
C LYS A 266 -13.30 4.46 -30.55
N ALA A 267 -14.29 5.22 -30.09
CA ALA A 267 -14.08 6.30 -29.13
C ALA A 267 -13.52 5.75 -27.80
N VAL A 268 -12.72 6.57 -27.12
CA VAL A 268 -12.31 6.31 -25.74
C VAL A 268 -13.49 6.65 -24.82
N LEU A 269 -13.88 5.70 -23.95
CA LEU A 269 -14.91 5.90 -22.94
C LEU A 269 -14.40 6.79 -21.80
N ASN A 270 -15.29 7.47 -21.09
CA ASN A 270 -14.95 8.44 -20.03
C ASN A 270 -13.99 9.56 -20.50
N ARG A 271 -14.01 9.88 -21.80
CA ARG A 271 -13.12 10.87 -22.41
C ARG A 271 -13.22 12.24 -21.71
N ASP A 272 -14.42 12.62 -21.32
CA ASP A 272 -14.72 13.87 -20.63
C ASP A 272 -13.96 14.00 -19.30
N ILE A 273 -13.88 12.93 -18.50
CA ILE A 273 -13.09 12.90 -17.25
C ILE A 273 -11.59 12.79 -17.57
N LEU A 274 -11.21 11.95 -18.54
CA LEU A 274 -9.81 11.75 -18.91
C LEU A 274 -9.15 13.03 -19.46
N GLU A 275 -9.87 13.85 -20.22
CA GLU A 275 -9.37 15.15 -20.67
C GLU A 275 -9.17 16.15 -19.51
N GLN A 276 -9.97 16.04 -18.45
CA GLN A 276 -9.81 16.88 -17.27
C GLN A 276 -8.65 16.40 -16.38
N LEU A 277 -8.50 15.08 -16.23
CA LEU A 277 -7.35 14.46 -15.58
C LEU A 277 -6.03 14.85 -16.27
N ASP A 278 -5.99 14.82 -17.61
CA ASP A 278 -4.81 15.26 -18.38
C ASP A 278 -4.41 16.71 -18.05
N ARG A 279 -5.39 17.62 -17.93
CA ARG A 279 -5.15 19.01 -17.54
C ARG A 279 -4.71 19.14 -16.08
N ALA A 280 -5.32 18.38 -15.17
CA ALA A 280 -5.05 18.45 -13.74
C ALA A 280 -3.69 17.83 -13.37
N LEU A 281 -3.20 16.86 -14.14
CA LEU A 281 -1.88 16.24 -13.98
C LEU A 281 -0.74 17.09 -14.54
N ALA A 282 -1.03 18.00 -15.47
CA ALA A 282 0.00 18.77 -16.16
C ALA A 282 0.82 19.63 -15.18
N GLY A 283 2.12 19.36 -15.10
CA GLY A 283 3.06 20.10 -14.26
C GLY A 283 3.06 19.72 -12.78
N ARG A 284 2.36 18.65 -12.39
CA ARG A 284 2.34 18.12 -11.02
C ARG A 284 3.19 16.86 -10.89
N ASP A 285 3.79 16.68 -9.72
CA ASP A 285 4.45 15.42 -9.34
C ASP A 285 3.40 14.47 -8.75
N VAL A 286 2.84 13.61 -9.60
CA VAL A 286 1.80 12.63 -9.22
C VAL A 286 2.25 11.23 -9.62
N SER A 287 2.24 10.33 -8.65
CA SER A 287 2.53 8.91 -8.84
C SER A 287 1.31 8.05 -8.51
N PHE A 288 1.19 6.91 -9.19
CA PHE A 288 0.09 5.97 -8.99
C PHE A 288 0.64 4.63 -8.54
N SER A 289 0.10 4.07 -7.47
CA SER A 289 0.44 2.74 -6.97
C SER A 289 -0.79 1.85 -7.04
N TRP A 290 -0.63 0.69 -7.68
CA TRP A 290 -1.69 -0.31 -7.70
C TRP A 290 -1.72 -1.05 -6.37
N VAL A 291 -2.88 -1.05 -5.72
CA VAL A 291 -3.16 -1.89 -4.55
C VAL A 291 -4.13 -2.99 -4.97
N LYS A 292 -4.11 -4.14 -4.28
CA LYS A 292 -5.08 -5.20 -4.59
C LYS A 292 -6.44 -4.81 -4.01
N GLY A 293 -7.50 -4.87 -4.83
CA GLY A 293 -8.88 -4.70 -4.36
C GLY A 293 -9.28 -5.80 -3.38
N HIS A 294 -9.96 -5.40 -2.30
CA HIS A 294 -10.31 -6.16 -1.08
C HIS A 294 -9.19 -6.40 -0.07
N ALA A 295 -9.55 -6.16 1.20
CA ALA A 295 -8.89 -6.47 2.49
C ALA A 295 -7.35 -6.46 2.51
N GLY A 296 -6.77 -5.47 3.19
CA GLY A 296 -5.34 -5.34 3.49
C GLY A 296 -4.73 -3.96 3.27
N HIS A 297 -5.55 -2.92 2.98
CA HIS A 297 -5.07 -1.55 2.77
C HIS A 297 -6.03 -0.52 3.36
N ASP A 298 -5.76 -0.06 4.59
CA ASP A 298 -6.64 0.83 5.36
C ASP A 298 -7.12 2.06 4.58
N LEU A 299 -6.23 2.73 3.84
CA LEU A 299 -6.60 3.89 3.02
C LEU A 299 -7.57 3.51 1.90
N ASN A 300 -7.31 2.39 1.19
CA ASN A 300 -8.16 1.94 0.08
C ASN A 300 -9.50 1.41 0.58
N GLU A 301 -9.52 0.70 1.72
CA GLU A 301 -10.75 0.26 2.36
C GLU A 301 -11.60 1.44 2.84
N ALA A 302 -10.97 2.48 3.39
CA ALA A 302 -11.64 3.70 3.77
C ALA A 302 -12.23 4.44 2.56
N ALA A 303 -11.56 4.43 1.42
CA ALA A 303 -12.06 4.97 0.16
C ALA A 303 -13.21 4.12 -0.41
N ASP A 304 -13.07 2.80 -0.50
CA ASP A 304 -14.13 1.87 -0.96
C ASP A 304 -15.40 2.02 -0.13
N ALA A 305 -15.27 2.00 1.20
CA ALA A 305 -16.40 2.16 2.10
C ALA A 305 -17.17 3.47 1.84
N ARG A 306 -16.45 4.58 1.61
CA ARG A 306 -17.04 5.89 1.32
C ARG A 306 -17.65 5.95 -0.09
N ALA A 307 -16.98 5.41 -1.09
CA ALA A 307 -17.50 5.33 -2.46
C ALA A 307 -18.79 4.49 -2.51
N ARG A 308 -18.80 3.35 -1.82
CA ARG A 308 -19.98 2.48 -1.69
C ARG A 308 -21.11 3.16 -0.94
N ALA A 309 -20.82 3.86 0.16
CA ALA A 309 -21.81 4.63 0.91
C ALA A 309 -22.46 5.71 0.04
N ALA A 310 -21.67 6.42 -0.78
CA ALA A 310 -22.19 7.41 -1.71
C ALA A 310 -23.09 6.79 -2.79
N ALA A 311 -22.71 5.64 -3.35
CA ALA A 311 -23.55 4.89 -4.29
C ALA A 311 -24.90 4.46 -3.66
N MET A 312 -24.87 4.00 -2.40
CA MET A 312 -26.07 3.62 -1.65
C MET A 312 -26.97 4.82 -1.35
N ALA A 313 -26.42 5.99 -1.05
CA ALA A 313 -27.21 7.21 -0.86
C ALA A 313 -28.03 7.54 -2.11
N TYR A 314 -27.41 7.49 -3.28
CA TYR A 314 -28.10 7.70 -4.56
C TYR A 314 -29.15 6.63 -4.88
N GLN A 315 -28.87 5.35 -4.59
CA GLN A 315 -29.86 4.29 -4.73
C GLN A 315 -31.11 4.56 -3.88
N GLN A 316 -30.94 5.19 -2.72
CA GLN A 316 -32.01 5.53 -1.79
C GLN A 316 -32.62 6.93 -2.04
N GLY A 317 -32.20 7.64 -3.09
CA GLY A 317 -32.70 8.98 -3.42
C GLY A 317 -32.27 10.07 -2.44
N ARG A 318 -31.15 9.87 -1.73
CA ARG A 318 -30.54 10.85 -0.80
C ARG A 318 -29.24 11.40 -1.38
N ASP A 319 -28.85 12.57 -0.90
CA ASP A 319 -27.53 13.13 -1.21
C ASP A 319 -26.45 12.42 -0.37
N PRO A 320 -25.28 12.09 -0.94
CA PRO A 320 -24.17 11.49 -0.21
C PRO A 320 -23.47 12.52 0.70
N ASP A 321 -22.78 12.04 1.74
CA ASP A 321 -21.91 12.88 2.54
C ASP A 321 -20.69 13.31 1.72
N PRO A 322 -20.50 14.60 1.42
CA PRO A 322 -19.39 15.05 0.61
C PRO A 322 -18.03 14.90 1.32
N GLY A 323 -18.02 14.70 2.64
CA GLY A 323 -16.81 14.69 3.46
C GLY A 323 -16.28 16.11 3.74
N PRO A 324 -15.24 16.21 4.59
CA PRO A 324 -14.62 17.50 4.96
C PRO A 324 -13.84 18.16 3.81
N GLY A 325 -13.46 17.40 2.78
CA GLY A 325 -12.61 17.87 1.69
C GLY A 325 -11.16 18.07 2.11
N PHE A 326 -10.35 18.61 1.20
CA PHE A 326 -8.97 18.96 1.47
C PHE A 326 -8.88 20.38 2.06
N PRO A 327 -8.06 20.62 3.10
CA PRO A 327 -7.93 21.94 3.71
C PRO A 327 -7.59 23.06 2.72
N ASP A 328 -8.29 24.19 2.86
CA ASP A 328 -8.13 25.40 2.03
C ASP A 328 -8.35 25.19 0.51
N ALA A 329 -8.96 24.07 0.12
CA ALA A 329 -9.34 23.84 -1.27
C ALA A 329 -10.38 24.86 -1.73
N ARG A 330 -10.21 25.35 -2.97
CA ARG A 330 -11.30 26.05 -3.66
C ARG A 330 -12.41 25.05 -4.00
N PRO A 331 -13.68 25.46 -4.04
CA PRO A 331 -14.78 24.56 -4.42
C PRO A 331 -14.46 23.88 -5.75
N ALA A 332 -14.51 22.55 -5.77
CA ALA A 332 -14.36 21.79 -7.01
C ALA A 332 -15.46 22.20 -8.01
N PRO A 333 -15.18 22.19 -9.32
CA PRO A 333 -16.24 22.29 -10.34
C PRO A 333 -17.31 21.21 -10.08
N PRO A 334 -18.59 21.47 -10.39
CA PRO A 334 -19.64 20.47 -10.23
C PRO A 334 -19.29 19.19 -10.99
N VAL A 335 -19.60 18.05 -10.38
CA VAL A 335 -19.30 16.71 -10.92
C VAL A 335 -19.77 16.61 -12.37
N VAL A 336 -18.87 16.15 -13.24
CA VAL A 336 -19.06 16.14 -14.69
C VAL A 336 -20.26 15.25 -15.04
N SER A 337 -21.27 15.84 -15.68
CA SER A 337 -22.46 15.11 -16.16
C SER A 337 -22.07 14.02 -17.16
N VAL A 338 -22.70 12.84 -17.05
CA VAL A 338 -22.44 11.69 -17.94
C VAL A 338 -22.71 12.09 -19.39
N SER A 339 -21.73 11.89 -20.28
CA SER A 339 -21.87 12.18 -21.70
C SER A 339 -22.72 11.12 -22.42
N GLU A 340 -23.43 11.49 -23.49
CA GLU A 340 -24.23 10.55 -24.31
C GLU A 340 -23.39 9.40 -24.92
N ALA A 341 -22.09 9.62 -25.13
CA ALA A 341 -21.19 8.59 -25.66
C ALA A 341 -20.93 7.43 -24.68
N ASP A 342 -21.12 7.65 -23.37
CA ASP A 342 -20.99 6.62 -22.34
C ASP A 342 -22.32 5.87 -22.08
N GLN A 343 -23.44 6.28 -22.69
CA GLN A 343 -24.74 5.61 -22.59
C GLN A 343 -24.97 4.53 -23.68
N GLY A 344 -24.03 4.38 -24.61
CA GLY A 344 -24.21 3.68 -25.89
C GLY A 344 -24.17 2.15 -25.91
N GLU A 345 -24.06 1.45 -24.77
CA GLU A 345 -24.23 -0.02 -24.70
C GLU A 345 -25.29 -0.39 -23.66
N LEU A 346 -26.50 0.16 -23.86
CA LEU A 346 -27.75 -0.34 -23.28
C LEU A 346 -28.56 -1.01 -24.38
N PHE A 347 -28.08 -2.11 -24.96
CA PHE A 347 -28.87 -3.21 -25.56
C PHE A 347 -28.01 -4.45 -25.76
#